data_AF-A0A9N9F6V4-F1
#
_entry.id   AF-A0A9N9F6V4-F1
#
_cell.length_a   1.000
_cell.length_b   1.000
_cell.length_c   1.000
_cell.angle_alpha   90.00
_cell.angle_beta   90.00
_cell.angle_gamma   90.00
#
_symmetry.space_group_name_H-M   'P 1'
#
loop_
_entity.id
_entity.type
_entity.pdbx_description
1 polymer ?
#
loop_
_entity_poly.entity_id
_entity_poly.type
_entity_poly.pdbx_seq_one_letter_code
_entity_poly.pdbx_strand_id
1 'polypeptide(L)' 'MDQAVFEVLTQALSSDEKIRVTAEQRIKELEQLPEYPVSLAKMALAQDIGIPQRQISFD' A
#
# COMPACT_ATOMS: atom_id res chain seq x y z
N MET A 1 -1.92 -4.08 -12.52
CA MET A 1 -1.11 -3.00 -11.93
C MET A 1 -1.65 -2.60 -10.57
N ASP A 2 -2.94 -2.24 -10.47
CA ASP A 2 -3.57 -1.85 -9.20
C ASP A 2 -3.38 -2.89 -8.07
N GLN A 3 -3.56 -4.18 -8.37
CA GLN A 3 -3.30 -5.27 -7.42
C GLN A 3 -1.82 -5.34 -6.96
N ALA A 4 -0.87 -5.15 -7.87
CA ALA A 4 0.56 -5.21 -7.55
C ALA A 4 0.99 -4.01 -6.69
N VAL A 5 0.41 -2.83 -6.92
CA VAL A 5 0.60 -1.65 -6.08
C VAL A 5 0.05 -1.91 -4.68
N PHE A 6 -1.16 -2.47 -4.56
CA PHE A 6 -1.75 -2.82 -3.27
C PHE A 6 -0.91 -3.83 -2.48
N GLU A 7 -0.41 -4.87 -3.13
CA GLU A 7 0.47 -5.87 -2.49
C GLU A 7 1.76 -5.26 -1.97
N VAL A 8 2.42 -4.40 -2.76
CA VAL A 8 3.64 -3.71 -2.34
C VAL A 8 3.37 -2.78 -1.15
N LEU A 9 2.28 -2.01 -1.18
CA LEU A 9 1.89 -1.15 -0.06
C LEU A 9 1.55 -1.97 1.19
N THR A 10 0.93 -3.13 1.04
CA THR A 10 0.66 -4.05 2.16
C THR A 10 1.96 -4.60 2.75
N GLN A 11 2.93 -4.98 1.91
CA GLN A 11 4.24 -5.47 2.34
C GLN A 11 5.07 -4.40 3.06
N ALA A 12 4.91 -3.12 2.69
CA ALA A 12 5.53 -2.01 3.40
C ALA A 12 5.04 -1.85 4.85
N LEU A 13 3.87 -2.43 5.18
CA LEU A 13 3.33 -2.47 6.55
C LEU A 13 3.74 -3.75 7.31
N SER A 14 4.58 -4.60 6.73
CA SER A 14 5.04 -5.84 7.37
C SER A 14 5.88 -5.56 8.62
N SER A 15 5.74 -6.43 9.64
CA SER A 15 6.60 -6.46 10.81
C SER A 15 8.02 -6.96 10.49
N ASP A 16 8.19 -7.72 9.38
CA ASP A 16 9.49 -8.16 8.91
C ASP A 16 10.21 -7.01 8.18
N GLU A 17 11.35 -6.60 8.73
CA GLU A 17 12.18 -5.52 8.18
C GLU A 17 12.63 -5.79 6.74
N LYS A 18 12.99 -7.02 6.39
CA LYS A 18 13.48 -7.34 5.03
C LYS A 18 12.37 -7.18 4.01
N ILE A 19 11.16 -7.60 4.37
CA ILE A 19 9.96 -7.44 3.53
C ILE A 19 9.65 -5.95 3.37
N ARG A 20 9.65 -5.20 4.47
CA ARG A 20 9.37 -3.76 4.46
C ARG A 20 10.38 -2.98 3.61
N VAL A 21 11.67 -3.17 3.81
CA VAL A 21 12.72 -2.46 3.06
C VAL A 21 12.65 -2.79 1.55
N THR A 22 12.37 -4.04 1.21
CA THR A 22 12.19 -4.45 -0.19
C THR A 22 10.96 -3.76 -0.81
N ALA A 23 9.86 -3.70 -0.07
CA ALA A 23 8.65 -3.01 -0.51
C ALA A 23 8.87 -1.50 -0.67
N GLU A 24 9.58 -0.84 0.26
CA GLU A 24 9.94 0.58 0.16
C GLU A 24 10.78 0.88 -1.08
N GLN A 25 11.73 0.02 -1.42
CA GLN A 25 12.50 0.17 -2.65
C GLN A 25 11.61 0.04 -3.88
N ARG A 26 10.67 -0.90 -3.87
CA ARG A 26 9.73 -1.09 -4.97
C ARG A 26 8.74 0.07 -5.11
N ILE A 27 8.36 0.73 -4.00
CA ILE A 27 7.55 1.96 -4.04
C ILE A 27 8.27 3.06 -4.80
N LYS A 28 9.57 3.28 -4.55
CA LYS A 28 10.36 4.29 -5.26
C LYS A 28 10.42 4.05 -6.77
N GLU A 29 10.44 2.78 -7.18
CA GLU A 29 10.39 2.40 -8.60
C GLU A 29 8.99 2.67 -9.20
N LEU A 30 7.93 2.38 -8.45
CA LEU A 30 6.55 2.66 -8.86
C LEU A 30 6.28 4.17 -8.97
N GLU A 31 6.87 5.00 -8.11
CA GLU A 31 6.76 6.46 -8.17
C GLU A 31 7.26 7.08 -9.49
N GLN A 32 8.15 6.38 -10.22
CA GLN A 32 8.61 6.82 -11.53
C GLN A 32 7.61 6.52 -12.66
N LEU A 33 6.58 5.70 -12.39
CA LEU A 33 5.58 5.32 -13.38
C LEU A 33 4.43 6.34 -13.41
N PRO A 34 4.07 6.87 -14.60
CA PRO A 34 3.03 7.89 -14.71
C PRO A 34 1.64 7.39 -14.30
N GLU A 35 1.40 6.09 -14.33
CA GLU A 35 0.12 5.49 -13.95
C GLU A 35 -0.01 5.23 -12.44
N TYR A 36 1.09 5.30 -11.69
CA TYR A 36 1.09 5.01 -10.24
C TYR A 36 0.15 5.93 -9.43
N PRO A 37 0.13 7.26 -9.64
CA PRO A 37 -0.86 8.12 -8.98
C PRO A 37 -2.32 7.76 -9.31
N VAL A 38 -2.59 7.28 -10.53
CA VAL A 38 -3.94 6.84 -10.92
C VAL A 38 -4.33 5.56 -10.20
N SER A 39 -3.41 4.60 -10.08
CA SER A 39 -3.61 3.39 -9.28
C SER A 39 -3.89 3.71 -7.81
N LEU A 40 -3.14 4.65 -7.21
CA LEU A 40 -3.38 5.09 -5.84
C LEU A 40 -4.77 5.75 -5.68
N ALA A 41 -5.16 6.61 -6.62
CA ALA A 41 -6.47 7.26 -6.60
C ALA A 41 -7.61 6.24 -6.71
N LYS A 42 -7.50 5.26 -7.61
CA LYS A 42 -8.47 4.17 -7.75
C LYS A 42 -8.61 3.36 -6.48
N MET A 43 -7.49 3.04 -5.82
CA MET A 43 -7.50 2.33 -4.55
C MET A 43 -8.16 3.15 -3.45
N ALA A 44 -7.81 4.43 -3.30
CA ALA A 44 -8.41 5.29 -2.28
C ALA A 44 -9.93 5.49 -2.45
N LEU A 45 -10.41 5.46 -3.69
CA LEU A 45 -11.83 5.60 -4.03
C LEU A 45 -12.60 4.27 -4.05
N ALA A 46 -11.91 3.14 -4.02
CA ALA A 46 -12.55 1.83 -3.98
C ALA A 46 -13.26 1.66 -2.63
N GLN A 47 -14.60 1.65 -2.66
CA GLN A 47 -15.46 1.53 -1.48
C GLN A 47 -15.36 0.15 -0.78
N ASP A 48 -14.67 -0.81 -1.41
CA ASP A 48 -14.50 -2.19 -0.93
C ASP A 48 -13.17 -2.46 -0.20
N ILE A 49 -12.33 -1.44 0.05
CA ILE A 49 -11.19 -1.67 0.95
C ILE A 49 -11.75 -1.67 2.37
N GLY A 50 -12.11 -2.86 2.85
CA GLY A 50 -12.36 -3.12 4.27
C GLY A 50 -11.15 -2.63 5.06
N ILE A 51 -11.21 -1.39 5.53
CA ILE A 51 -10.24 -0.81 6.44
C ILE A 51 -10.24 -1.75 7.64
N PRO A 52 -9.15 -2.49 7.94
CA PRO A 52 -9.05 -3.13 9.24
C PRO A 52 -9.17 -1.98 10.24
N GLN A 53 -10.30 -1.96 10.97
CA GLN A 53 -10.60 -0.92 11.93
C GLN A 53 -9.34 -0.71 12.75
N ARG A 54 -8.76 0.50 12.70
CA ARG A 54 -7.77 0.90 13.69
C ARG A 54 -8.51 0.79 15.01
N GLN A 55 -8.26 -0.29 15.73
CA GLN A 55 -8.83 -0.54 17.05
C GLN A 55 -8.21 0.51 17.97
N ILE A 56 -8.85 1.68 18.02
CA ILE A 56 -8.57 2.69 19.03
C ILE A 56 -9.26 2.16 20.29
N SER A 57 -8.54 1.39 21.10
CA SER A 57 -8.94 1.17 22.48
C SER A 57 -8.74 2.48 23.22
N PHE A 58 -9.84 3.08 23.67
CA PHE A 58 -9.79 4.08 24.73
C PHE A 58 -9.85 3.31 26.06
N ASP A 59 -8.75 3.35 26.82
CA ASP A 59 -8.75 3.09 28.26
C ASP A 59 -9.11 4.38 29.01
#